data_AF-A0A1I6Z7J6-F1
#
_entry.id   AF-A0A1I6Z7J6-F1
#
_cell.length_a   1.000
_cell.length_b   1.000
_cell.length_c   1.000
_cell.angle_alpha   90.00
_cell.angle_beta   90.00
_cell.angle_gamma   90.00
#
_symmetry.space_group_name_H-M   'P 1'
#
loop_
_entity.id
_entity.type
_entity.pdbx_description
1 polymer ?
#
loop_
_entity_poly.entity_id
_entity_poly.type
_entity_poly.pdbx_seq_one_letter_code
_entity_poly.pdbx_strand_id
1 'polypeptide(L)'
;MELREIKDLIIKAKESNATMLDLSCQKLTSLPPEISKLENLKTLCMSCNKLISLPPEISKLENLTELEMSENQLTSLPPEISKLKNLTSLNISCNQLTSLPPKILELGLDIKWKYQFLQEGIFLEGNPLENPPIEIVKKGREDVINYFKFLEYGKSNH
;
A
#
# COMPACT_ATOMS: atom_id res chain seq x y z
N MET A 1 4.20 13.91 -14.68
CA MET A 1 4.25 15.03 -13.75
C MET A 1 5.65 15.09 -13.19
N GLU A 2 6.27 16.27 -13.15
CA GLU A 2 7.60 16.48 -12.56
C GLU A 2 7.54 16.53 -11.03
N LEU A 3 8.68 16.28 -10.35
CA LEU A 3 8.75 16.30 -8.87
C LEU A 3 8.32 17.64 -8.26
N ARG A 4 8.55 18.75 -8.96
CA ARG A 4 8.15 20.08 -8.50
C ARG A 4 6.63 20.23 -8.47
N GLU A 5 5.95 19.77 -9.51
CA GLU A 5 4.49 19.89 -9.65
C GLU A 5 3.76 19.12 -8.55
N ILE A 6 4.21 17.89 -8.20
CA ILE A 6 3.61 17.12 -7.11
C ILE A 6 3.82 17.78 -5.75
N LYS A 7 4.99 18.41 -5.52
CA LYS A 7 5.24 19.15 -4.27
C LYS A 7 4.30 20.34 -4.14
N ASP A 8 4.06 21.07 -5.23
CA ASP A 8 3.11 22.19 -5.24
C ASP A 8 1.67 21.72 -4.96
N LEU A 9 1.25 20.56 -5.50
CA LEU A 9 -0.05 19.95 -5.16
C LEU A 9 -0.15 19.55 -3.69
N ILE A 10 0.91 18.99 -3.12
CA ILE A 10 0.97 18.64 -1.69
C ILE A 10 0.87 19.90 -0.82
N ILE A 11 1.57 20.98 -1.19
CA ILE A 11 1.49 22.27 -0.48
C ILE A 11 0.04 22.77 -0.50
N LYS A 12 -0.58 22.81 -1.68
CA LYS A 12 -1.98 23.24 -1.82
C LYS A 12 -2.94 22.39 -0.99
N ALA A 13 -2.78 21.07 -1.02
CA ALA A 13 -3.59 20.14 -0.24
C ALA A 13 -3.41 20.35 1.28
N LYS A 14 -2.20 20.66 1.73
CA LYS A 14 -1.92 21.02 3.13
C LYS A 14 -2.63 22.32 3.52
N GLU A 15 -2.49 23.36 2.71
CA GLU A 15 -3.10 24.68 2.95
C GLU A 15 -4.62 24.62 3.02
N SER A 16 -5.24 23.74 2.22
CA SER A 16 -6.69 23.53 2.24
C SER A 16 -7.17 22.53 3.31
N ASN A 17 -6.28 21.99 4.15
CA ASN A 17 -6.59 20.89 5.07
C ASN A 17 -7.32 19.73 4.40
N ALA A 18 -6.86 19.33 3.21
CA ALA A 18 -7.51 18.30 2.41
C ALA A 18 -7.59 16.97 3.18
N THR A 19 -8.77 16.35 3.14
CA THR A 19 -9.00 14.99 3.64
C THR A 19 -8.87 13.94 2.53
N MET A 20 -8.86 14.38 1.27
CA MET A 20 -8.70 13.53 0.10
C MET A 20 -7.72 14.18 -0.88
N LEU A 21 -6.82 13.37 -1.43
CA LEU A 21 -5.89 13.78 -2.46
C LEU A 21 -5.85 12.71 -3.55
N ASP A 22 -6.19 13.12 -4.77
CA ASP A 22 -6.09 12.27 -5.95
C ASP A 22 -4.93 12.72 -6.84
N LEU A 23 -3.97 11.81 -7.00
CA LEU A 23 -2.78 11.91 -7.84
C LEU A 23 -2.78 10.83 -8.93
N SER A 24 -3.93 10.24 -9.23
CA SER A 24 -4.05 9.16 -10.22
C SER A 24 -3.82 9.64 -11.65
N CYS A 25 -3.30 8.76 -12.51
CA CYS A 25 -3.07 9.03 -13.93
C CYS A 25 -2.08 10.18 -14.23
N GLN A 26 -1.14 10.46 -13.33
CA GLN A 26 -0.23 11.60 -13.45
C GLN A 26 1.18 11.26 -13.98
N LYS A 27 1.42 9.99 -14.31
CA LYS A 27 2.74 9.47 -14.74
C LYS A 27 3.83 9.68 -13.66
N LEU A 28 3.46 9.63 -12.38
CA LEU A 28 4.39 9.76 -11.27
C LEU A 28 5.34 8.58 -11.20
N THR A 29 6.64 8.84 -11.06
CA THR A 29 7.67 7.80 -10.87
C THR A 29 8.07 7.64 -9.40
N SER A 30 7.80 8.64 -8.57
CA SER A 30 8.08 8.65 -7.13
C SER A 30 7.09 9.53 -6.38
N LEU A 31 6.80 9.17 -5.14
CA LEU A 31 6.08 10.02 -4.20
C LEU A 31 7.09 10.74 -3.29
N PRO A 32 7.06 12.09 -3.21
CA PRO A 32 7.98 12.83 -2.35
C PRO A 32 7.66 12.62 -0.86
N PRO A 33 8.68 12.64 0.04
CA PRO A 33 8.48 12.46 1.48
C PRO A 33 7.62 13.57 2.11
N GLU A 34 7.51 14.73 1.46
CA GLU A 34 6.62 15.83 1.89
C GLU A 34 5.14 15.43 1.96
N ILE A 35 4.73 14.29 1.38
CA ILE A 35 3.38 13.75 1.56
C ILE A 35 3.00 13.63 3.04
N SER A 36 3.97 13.36 3.93
CA SER A 36 3.73 13.24 5.38
C SER A 36 3.22 14.52 6.05
N LYS A 37 3.25 15.67 5.35
CA LYS A 37 2.71 16.92 5.88
C LYS A 37 1.18 16.92 5.91
N LEU A 38 0.53 16.05 5.13
CA LEU A 38 -0.93 15.95 5.01
C LEU A 38 -1.56 15.19 6.18
N GLU A 39 -1.39 15.71 7.39
CA GLU A 39 -1.83 15.08 8.65
C GLU A 39 -3.34 14.76 8.71
N ASN A 40 -4.18 15.52 7.98
CA ASN A 40 -5.63 15.33 7.96
C ASN A 40 -6.12 14.37 6.85
N LEU A 41 -5.20 13.84 6.04
CA LEU A 41 -5.55 13.03 4.87
C LEU A 41 -6.15 11.68 5.30
N LYS A 42 -7.31 11.35 4.73
CA LYS A 42 -8.05 10.10 4.92
C LYS A 42 -8.00 9.21 3.69
N THR A 43 -8.09 9.80 2.51
CA THR A 43 -8.03 9.06 1.23
C THR A 43 -6.89 9.59 0.36
N LEU A 44 -6.01 8.68 -0.06
CA LEU A 44 -4.94 8.97 -1.02
C LEU A 44 -5.07 8.04 -2.23
N CYS A 45 -5.36 8.62 -3.40
CA CYS A 45 -5.42 7.91 -4.67
C CYS A 45 -4.18 8.21 -5.49
N MET A 46 -3.46 7.18 -5.92
CA MET A 46 -2.25 7.24 -6.74
C MET A 46 -2.26 6.18 -7.84
N SER A 47 -3.43 5.70 -8.23
CA SER A 47 -3.57 4.64 -9.24
C SER A 47 -3.11 5.08 -10.62
N CYS A 48 -2.77 4.13 -11.48
CA CYS A 48 -2.40 4.37 -12.88
C CYS A 48 -1.19 5.31 -13.02
N ASN A 49 -0.15 5.06 -12.24
CA ASN A 49 1.12 5.79 -12.26
C ASN A 49 2.30 4.85 -12.61
N LYS A 50 3.53 5.28 -12.36
CA LYS A 50 4.76 4.52 -12.60
C LYS A 50 5.60 4.41 -11.32
N LEU A 51 4.95 4.39 -10.15
CA LEU A 51 5.64 4.31 -8.86
C LEU A 51 6.34 2.95 -8.74
N ILE A 52 7.63 2.97 -8.39
CA ILE A 52 8.44 1.75 -8.19
C ILE A 52 8.56 1.41 -6.70
N SER A 53 8.44 2.42 -5.84
CA SER A 53 8.47 2.29 -4.38
C SER A 53 7.64 3.39 -3.72
N LEU A 54 7.42 3.24 -2.41
CA LEU A 54 6.82 4.28 -1.56
C LEU A 54 7.87 4.79 -0.57
N PRO A 55 7.87 6.10 -0.26
CA PRO A 55 8.68 6.63 0.82
C PRO A 55 8.19 6.07 2.18
N PRO A 56 9.07 5.73 3.13
CA PRO A 56 8.66 5.29 4.47
C PRO A 56 7.82 6.34 5.21
N GLU A 57 7.96 7.63 4.86
CA GLU A 57 7.17 8.75 5.36
C GLU A 57 5.66 8.60 5.12
N ILE A 58 5.22 7.71 4.21
CA ILE A 58 3.79 7.38 4.04
C ILE A 58 3.15 6.98 5.39
N SER A 59 3.93 6.35 6.27
CA SER A 59 3.48 5.87 7.57
C SER A 59 3.11 6.98 8.56
N LYS A 60 3.42 8.25 8.24
CA LYS A 60 3.06 9.42 9.05
C LYS A 60 1.66 9.94 8.77
N LEU A 61 0.98 9.41 7.75
CA LEU A 61 -0.42 9.71 7.46
C LEU A 61 -1.32 8.92 8.42
N GLU A 62 -1.27 9.25 9.71
CA GLU A 62 -1.92 8.48 10.77
C GLU A 62 -3.45 8.40 10.60
N ASN A 63 -4.06 9.39 9.95
CA ASN A 63 -5.51 9.44 9.69
C ASN A 63 -5.94 8.74 8.40
N LEU A 64 -5.02 8.12 7.65
CA LEU A 64 -5.31 7.51 6.37
C LEU A 64 -6.18 6.25 6.57
N THR A 65 -7.33 6.22 5.92
CA THR A 65 -8.29 5.11 5.92
C THR A 65 -8.28 4.36 4.59
N GLU A 66 -8.00 5.06 3.48
CA GLU A 66 -8.01 4.49 2.13
C GLU A 66 -6.73 4.86 1.38
N LEU A 67 -6.06 3.85 0.85
CA LEU A 67 -4.86 4.00 0.03
C LEU A 67 -5.00 3.20 -1.27
N GLU A 68 -5.19 3.91 -2.38
CA GLU A 68 -5.39 3.34 -3.71
C GLU A 68 -4.12 3.54 -4.55
N MET A 69 -3.45 2.45 -4.92
CA MET A 69 -2.17 2.44 -5.64
C MET A 69 -2.15 1.40 -6.76
N SER A 70 -3.33 1.04 -7.27
CA SER A 70 -3.45 0.07 -8.35
C SER A 70 -2.76 0.55 -9.63
N GLU A 71 -2.34 -0.39 -10.49
CA GLU A 71 -1.74 -0.06 -11.79
C GLU A 71 -0.50 0.83 -11.65
N ASN A 72 0.47 0.34 -10.86
CA ASN A 72 1.78 0.94 -10.68
C ASN A 72 2.88 -0.11 -10.97
N GLN A 73 4.13 0.18 -10.61
CA GLN A 73 5.28 -0.71 -10.82
C GLN A 73 5.95 -1.08 -9.49
N LEU A 74 5.19 -1.07 -8.38
CA LEU A 74 5.74 -1.31 -7.05
C LEU A 74 6.35 -2.72 -6.98
N THR A 75 7.63 -2.80 -6.63
CA THR A 75 8.34 -4.09 -6.45
C THR A 75 8.39 -4.53 -4.99
N SER A 76 8.15 -3.60 -4.06
CA SER A 76 8.08 -3.85 -2.63
C SER A 76 7.21 -2.81 -1.92
N LEU A 77 6.80 -3.12 -0.69
CA LEU A 77 6.17 -2.17 0.22
C LEU A 77 7.16 -1.83 1.35
N PRO A 78 7.23 -0.57 1.81
CA PRO A 78 8.02 -0.24 2.99
C PRO A 78 7.42 -0.96 4.22
N PRO A 79 8.24 -1.57 5.10
CA PRO A 79 7.75 -2.21 6.31
C PRO A 79 6.93 -1.28 7.21
N GLU A 80 7.18 0.04 7.15
CA GLU A 80 6.47 1.08 7.87
C GLU A 80 4.99 1.21 7.49
N ILE A 81 4.56 0.62 6.37
CA ILE A 81 3.14 0.59 5.98
C ILE A 81 2.27 0.02 7.12
N SER A 82 2.84 -0.89 7.93
CA SER A 82 2.15 -1.51 9.07
C SER A 82 1.76 -0.54 10.18
N LYS A 83 2.30 0.69 10.18
CA LYS A 83 1.98 1.76 11.14
C LYS A 83 0.69 2.51 10.80
N LEU A 84 0.13 2.33 9.60
CA LEU A 84 -1.15 2.95 9.21
C LEU A 84 -2.33 2.24 9.90
N LYS A 85 -2.49 2.45 11.21
CA LYS A 85 -3.44 1.71 12.05
C LYS A 85 -4.92 2.02 11.77
N ASN A 86 -5.21 3.12 11.10
CA ASN A 86 -6.57 3.51 10.71
C ASN A 86 -6.94 3.05 9.29
N LEU A 87 -6.02 2.40 8.57
CA LEU A 87 -6.26 1.96 7.20
C LEU A 87 -7.31 0.85 7.19
N THR A 88 -8.36 1.00 6.39
CA THR A 88 -9.42 0.00 6.18
C THR A 88 -9.36 -0.58 4.77
N SER A 89 -8.86 0.18 3.79
CA SER A 89 -8.68 -0.26 2.41
C SER A 89 -7.26 0.04 1.91
N LEU A 90 -6.60 -1.00 1.38
CA LEU A 90 -5.33 -0.90 0.68
C LEU A 90 -5.42 -1.61 -0.67
N ASN A 91 -5.53 -0.85 -1.75
CA ASN A 91 -5.51 -1.42 -3.08
C ASN A 91 -4.12 -1.29 -3.71
N ILE A 92 -3.45 -2.42 -3.87
CA ILE A 92 -2.13 -2.54 -4.48
C ILE A 92 -2.16 -3.54 -5.65
N SER A 93 -3.34 -3.75 -6.24
CA SER A 93 -3.52 -4.57 -7.44
C SER A 93 -2.69 -4.06 -8.63
N CYS A 94 -2.40 -4.94 -9.59
CA CYS A 94 -1.69 -4.62 -10.83
C CYS A 94 -0.37 -3.87 -10.57
N ASN A 95 0.48 -4.47 -9.74
CA ASN A 95 1.83 -4.03 -9.44
C ASN A 95 2.82 -5.18 -9.69
N GLN A 96 4.09 -4.99 -9.37
CA GLN A 96 5.15 -5.96 -9.61
C GLN A 96 5.66 -6.60 -8.31
N LEU A 97 4.79 -6.73 -7.30
CA LEU A 97 5.14 -7.31 -6.01
C LEU A 97 5.38 -8.81 -6.17
N THR A 98 6.60 -9.26 -5.91
CA THR A 98 6.94 -10.69 -5.82
C THR A 98 6.84 -11.22 -4.39
N SER A 99 6.80 -10.33 -3.40
CA SER A 99 6.64 -10.71 -2.00
C SER A 99 5.82 -9.72 -1.19
N LEU A 100 5.26 -10.19 -0.08
CA LEU A 100 4.64 -9.37 0.96
C LEU A 100 5.52 -9.36 2.20
N PRO A 101 5.78 -8.19 2.82
CA PRO A 101 6.48 -8.15 4.09
C PRO A 101 5.56 -8.74 5.18
N PRO A 102 6.04 -9.63 6.07
CA PRO A 102 5.21 -10.20 7.14
C PRO A 102 4.50 -9.15 8.01
N LYS A 103 5.14 -7.99 8.21
CA LYS A 103 4.57 -6.84 8.94
C LYS A 103 3.26 -6.31 8.35
N ILE A 104 2.95 -6.58 7.08
CA ILE A 104 1.66 -6.19 6.49
C ILE A 104 0.47 -6.79 7.28
N LEU A 105 0.68 -7.93 7.94
CA LEU A 105 -0.32 -8.57 8.79
C LEU A 105 -0.69 -7.73 10.01
N GLU A 106 0.19 -6.85 10.50
CA GLU A 106 -0.10 -5.97 11.65
C GLU A 106 -1.12 -4.87 11.33
N LEU A 107 -1.53 -4.72 10.06
CA LEU A 107 -2.66 -3.89 9.66
C LEU A 107 -4.01 -4.47 10.11
N GLY A 108 -4.07 -5.77 10.43
CA GLY A 108 -5.33 -6.42 10.83
C GLY A 108 -6.34 -6.65 9.70
N LEU A 109 -6.06 -6.14 8.49
CA LEU A 109 -6.98 -6.21 7.34
C LEU A 109 -7.06 -7.60 6.70
N ASP A 110 -8.24 -7.93 6.18
CA ASP A 110 -8.44 -9.10 5.34
C ASP A 110 -7.53 -9.02 4.10
N ILE A 111 -6.98 -10.17 3.71
CA ILE A 111 -6.22 -10.30 2.47
C ILE A 111 -7.16 -10.85 1.41
N LYS A 112 -7.30 -10.12 0.30
CA LYS A 112 -8.20 -10.45 -0.80
C LYS A 112 -7.42 -10.43 -2.10
N TRP A 113 -7.67 -11.43 -2.96
CA TRP A 113 -7.07 -11.44 -4.28
C TRP A 113 -7.68 -10.34 -5.16
N LYS A 114 -8.96 -10.46 -5.50
CA LYS A 114 -9.64 -9.52 -6.42
C LYS A 114 -10.08 -8.25 -5.73
N TYR A 115 -9.91 -7.12 -6.41
CA TYR A 115 -10.51 -5.85 -6.00
C TYR A 115 -12.03 -5.94 -6.04
N GLN A 116 -12.67 -5.45 -4.98
CA GLN A 116 -14.12 -5.33 -4.90
C GLN A 116 -14.45 -3.95 -4.36
N PHE A 117 -15.13 -3.15 -5.19
CA PHE A 117 -15.55 -1.80 -4.83
C PHE A 117 -16.36 -1.82 -3.52
N LEU A 118 -16.09 -0.86 -2.63
CA LEU A 118 -16.68 -0.72 -1.28
C LEU A 118 -16.33 -1.82 -0.27
N GLN A 119 -15.36 -2.69 -0.55
CA GLN A 119 -14.88 -3.63 0.46
C GLN A 119 -13.60 -3.14 1.12
N GLU A 120 -13.51 -3.42 2.42
CA GLU A 120 -12.29 -3.29 3.20
C GLU A 120 -11.37 -4.49 2.93
N GLY A 121 -10.07 -4.27 3.12
CA GLY A 121 -9.03 -5.28 2.94
C GLY A 121 -7.83 -4.80 2.13
N ILE A 122 -6.93 -5.74 1.90
CA ILE A 122 -5.74 -5.59 1.07
C ILE A 122 -5.99 -6.33 -0.24
N PHE A 123 -6.00 -5.61 -1.36
CA PHE A 123 -6.28 -6.14 -2.69
C PHE A 123 -5.00 -6.30 -3.51
N LEU A 124 -4.76 -7.51 -4.02
CA LEU A 124 -3.45 -7.94 -4.55
C LEU A 124 -3.47 -8.47 -5.98
N GLU A 125 -4.63 -8.59 -6.62
CA GLU A 125 -4.77 -9.15 -7.96
C GLU A 125 -3.82 -8.49 -8.96
N GLY A 126 -3.25 -9.28 -9.86
CA GLY A 126 -2.32 -8.75 -10.88
C GLY A 126 -0.89 -8.54 -10.39
N ASN A 127 -0.54 -8.96 -9.17
CA ASN A 127 0.86 -9.04 -8.72
C ASN A 127 1.45 -10.44 -8.95
N PRO A 128 2.72 -10.55 -9.39
CA PRO A 128 3.41 -11.83 -9.57
C PRO A 128 3.96 -12.38 -8.23
N LEU A 129 3.09 -12.56 -7.23
CA LEU A 129 3.50 -12.97 -5.88
C LEU A 129 4.08 -14.39 -5.84
N GLU A 130 5.29 -14.51 -5.32
CA GLU A 130 5.97 -15.78 -5.04
C GLU A 130 6.00 -16.08 -3.53
N ASN A 131 6.03 -15.04 -2.69
CA ASN A 131 6.16 -15.17 -1.24
C ASN A 131 5.26 -14.17 -0.48
N PRO A 132 4.06 -14.57 -0.01
CA PRO A 132 3.45 -15.89 -0.13
C PRO A 132 3.01 -16.23 -1.56
N PRO A 133 2.94 -17.52 -1.94
CA PRO A 133 2.42 -17.92 -3.25
C PRO A 133 0.99 -17.43 -3.47
N ILE A 134 0.65 -17.07 -4.70
CA ILE A 134 -0.70 -16.60 -5.09
C ILE A 134 -1.81 -17.51 -4.57
N GLU A 135 -1.63 -18.83 -4.61
CA GLU A 135 -2.64 -19.79 -4.16
C GLU A 135 -2.89 -19.75 -2.64
N ILE A 136 -1.92 -19.30 -1.85
CA ILE A 136 -2.11 -19.03 -0.42
C ILE A 136 -2.84 -17.70 -0.23
N VAL A 137 -2.43 -16.66 -0.97
CA VAL A 137 -3.07 -15.33 -0.92
C VAL A 137 -4.55 -15.40 -1.27
N LYS A 138 -4.93 -16.19 -2.27
CA LYS A 138 -6.32 -16.38 -2.70
C LYS A 138 -7.23 -17.00 -1.63
N LYS A 139 -6.67 -17.78 -0.70
CA LYS A 139 -7.43 -18.36 0.43
C LYS A 139 -7.70 -17.34 1.54
N GLY A 140 -6.92 -16.26 1.57
CA GLY A 140 -7.14 -15.12 2.43
C GLY A 140 -6.16 -15.04 3.59
N ARG A 141 -6.52 -14.18 4.56
CA ARG A 141 -5.62 -13.73 5.63
C ARG A 141 -5.06 -14.86 6.49
N GLU A 142 -5.90 -15.80 6.91
CA GLU A 142 -5.49 -16.85 7.85
C GLU A 142 -4.47 -17.81 7.23
N ASP A 143 -4.64 -18.19 5.96
CA ASP A 143 -3.67 -18.99 5.23
C ASP A 143 -2.33 -18.27 5.06
N VAL A 144 -2.35 -16.95 4.81
CA VAL A 144 -1.12 -16.14 4.75
C VAL A 144 -0.42 -16.06 6.11
N ILE A 145 -1.17 -15.92 7.20
CA ILE A 145 -0.62 -15.98 8.57
C ILE A 145 0.06 -17.32 8.81
N ASN A 146 -0.62 -18.43 8.50
CA ASN A 146 -0.09 -19.78 8.72
C ASN A 146 1.14 -20.06 7.85
N TYR A 147 1.17 -19.55 6.63
CA TYR A 147 2.33 -19.62 5.75
C TYR A 147 3.55 -18.91 6.36
N PHE A 148 3.41 -17.68 6.85
CA PHE A 148 4.54 -16.97 7.47
C PHE A 148 5.00 -17.63 8.77
N LYS A 149 4.08 -18.10 9.62
CA LYS A 149 4.42 -18.88 10.82
C LYS A 149 5.25 -20.12 10.46
N PHE A 150 4.84 -20.87 9.44
CA PHE A 150 5.58 -22.06 8.99
C PHE A 150 7.02 -21.73 8.59
N LEU A 151 7.25 -20.62 7.88
CA LEU A 151 8.60 -20.17 7.49
C LEU A 151 9.45 -19.77 8.70
N GLU A 152 8.86 -19.20 9.75
CA GLU A 152 9.58 -18.87 10.99
C GLU A 152 9.99 -20.13 11.76
N TYR A 153 9.09 -21.09 11.93
CA TYR A 153 9.42 -22.37 12.58
C TYR A 153 10.51 -23.15 11.85
N GLY A 154 10.54 -23.11 10.51
CA GLY A 154 11.58 -23.76 9.71
C GLY A 154 12.98 -23.17 9.90
N LYS A 155 13.08 -21.89 10.29
CA LYS A 155 14.37 -21.21 10.53
C LYS A 155 14.92 -21.44 11.93
N SER A 156 14.07 -21.78 12.91
CA SER A 156 14.49 -22.00 14.31
C SER A 156 14.98 -23.42 14.60
N ASN A 157 14.81 -24.35 13.66
CA ASN A 157 15.17 -25.77 13.81
C ASN A 157 16.47 -26.16 13.08
N HIS A 158 17.30 -25.18 12.71
CA HIS A 158 18.64 -25.34 12.13
C HIS A 158 19.62 -24.41 12.84
#